data_AF-A0A531MG22-F1
#
_entry.id   AF-A0A531MG22-F1
#
_cell.length_a   1.000
_cell.length_b   1.000
_cell.length_c   1.000
_cell.angle_alpha   90.00
_cell.angle_beta   90.00
_cell.angle_gamma   90.00
#
_symmetry.space_group_name_H-M   'P 1'
#
loop_
_entity.id
_entity.type
_entity.pdbx_description
1 polymer ?
#
loop_
_entity_poly.entity_id
_entity_poly.type
_entity_poly.pdbx_seq_one_letter_code
_entity_poly.pdbx_strand_id
1 'polypeptide(L)'
;MPTLFDMLTQAQNGNGMQALAQQYGLSLQQTQAAVAALLPAFSQGLQRNTADPYGLGAFMTAMASGQHAKYFEDATRAFSPQGVDEGNGILGHLF
;
A
#
# COMPACT_ATOMS: atom_id res chain seq x y z
N MET A 1 -9.45 -9.05 13.09
CA MET A 1 -8.24 -8.52 12.41
C MET A 1 -8.72 -7.41 11.49
N PRO A 2 -8.35 -6.14 11.70
CA PRO A 2 -8.63 -5.10 10.71
C PRO A 2 -8.08 -5.56 9.36
N THR A 3 -8.88 -5.41 8.31
CA THR A 3 -8.43 -5.72 6.95
C THR A 3 -7.33 -4.75 6.52
N LEU A 4 -6.56 -5.07 5.48
CA LEU A 4 -5.61 -4.10 4.90
C LEU A 4 -6.29 -2.78 4.54
N PHE A 5 -7.57 -2.83 4.16
CA PHE A 5 -8.39 -1.64 3.94
C PHE A 5 -8.63 -0.84 5.22
N ASP A 6 -9.00 -1.49 6.32
CA ASP A 6 -9.17 -0.81 7.61
C ASP A 6 -7.85 -0.18 8.06
N MET A 7 -6.72 -0.87 7.84
CA MET A 7 -5.40 -0.32 8.13
C MET A 7 -5.07 0.89 7.25
N LEU A 8 -5.37 0.87 5.94
CA LEU A 8 -5.16 1.99 5.04
C LEU A 8 -6.08 3.18 5.32
N THR A 9 -7.33 2.92 5.68
CA THR A 9 -8.32 3.94 6.00
C THR A 9 -8.13 4.52 7.40
N GLN A 10 -7.51 3.78 8.33
CA GLN A 10 -7.14 4.26 9.66
C GLN A 10 -5.70 4.78 9.72
N ALA A 11 -4.85 4.44 8.75
CA ALA A 11 -3.51 4.97 8.63
C ALA A 11 -3.57 6.51 8.56
N GLN A 12 -2.73 7.16 9.35
CA GLN A 12 -2.70 8.62 9.48
C GLN A 12 -4.06 9.25 9.82
N ASN A 13 -4.87 8.62 10.67
CA ASN A 13 -6.21 9.10 11.04
C ASN A 13 -7.15 9.30 9.81
N GLY A 14 -6.93 8.57 8.72
CA GLY A 14 -7.69 8.70 7.47
C GLY A 14 -7.16 9.73 6.48
N ASN A 15 -6.03 10.38 6.78
CA ASN A 15 -5.40 11.34 5.87
C ASN A 15 -4.81 10.68 4.62
N GLY A 16 -4.46 9.38 4.67
CA GLY A 16 -3.94 8.67 3.49
C GLY A 16 -4.94 8.66 2.33
N MET A 17 -6.24 8.50 2.62
CA MET A 17 -7.30 8.55 1.61
C MET A 17 -7.51 9.95 1.05
N GLN A 18 -7.35 10.98 1.89
CA GLN A 18 -7.43 12.37 1.44
C GLN A 18 -6.23 12.75 0.57
N ALA A 19 -5.02 12.27 0.91
CA ALA A 19 -3.83 12.49 0.12
C ALA A 19 -3.92 11.80 -1.25
N LEU A 20 -4.45 10.57 -1.32
CA LEU A 20 -4.77 9.88 -2.57
C LEU A 20 -5.80 10.65 -3.40
N ALA A 21 -6.89 11.10 -2.77
CA ALA A 21 -7.92 11.89 -3.42
C ALA A 21 -7.34 13.17 -4.05
N GLN A 22 -6.50 13.90 -3.33
CA GLN A 22 -5.82 15.10 -3.82
C GLN A 22 -4.84 14.80 -4.96
N GLN A 23 -4.03 13.74 -4.82
CA GLN A 23 -3.02 13.37 -5.81
C GLN A 23 -3.63 13.02 -7.17
N TYR A 24 -4.75 12.29 -7.17
CA TYR A 24 -5.40 11.81 -8.39
C TYR A 24 -6.60 12.67 -8.82
N GLY A 25 -6.89 13.77 -8.11
CA GLY A 25 -8.03 14.64 -8.39
C GLY A 25 -9.39 13.94 -8.23
N LEU A 26 -9.46 12.94 -7.35
CA LEU A 26 -10.66 12.13 -7.10
C LEU A 26 -11.44 12.67 -5.90
N SER A 27 -12.75 12.42 -5.87
CA SER A 27 -13.52 12.59 -4.64
C SER A 27 -13.11 11.52 -3.61
N LEU A 28 -13.36 11.78 -2.32
CA LEU A 28 -13.09 10.80 -1.27
C LEU A 28 -13.87 9.49 -1.49
N GLN A 29 -15.11 9.58 -1.98
CA GLN A 29 -15.93 8.42 -2.35
C GLN A 29 -15.35 7.64 -3.53
N GLN A 30 -14.90 8.34 -4.59
CA GLN A 30 -14.25 7.69 -5.74
C GLN A 30 -12.95 7.00 -5.31
N THR A 31 -12.17 7.63 -4.43
CA THR A 31 -10.94 7.06 -3.89
C THR A 31 -11.23 5.80 -3.07
N GLN A 32 -12.25 5.82 -2.19
CA GLN A 32 -12.68 4.64 -1.45
C GLN A 32 -13.12 3.51 -2.37
N ALA A 33 -13.92 3.80 -3.40
CA ALA A 33 -14.37 2.80 -4.37
C ALA A 33 -13.19 2.20 -5.16
N ALA A 34 -12.24 3.03 -5.60
CA ALA A 34 -11.05 2.59 -6.31
C ALA A 34 -10.17 1.68 -5.43
N VAL A 35 -9.87 2.10 -4.21
CA VAL A 35 -9.10 1.30 -3.26
C VAL A 35 -9.83 -0.02 -2.97
N ALA A 36 -11.13 0.02 -2.70
CA ALA A 36 -11.94 -1.17 -2.45
C ALA A 36 -11.93 -2.17 -3.63
N ALA A 37 -11.95 -1.67 -4.87
CA ALA A 37 -11.87 -2.51 -6.07
C ALA A 37 -10.50 -3.17 -6.27
N LEU A 38 -9.42 -2.56 -5.75
CA LEU A 38 -8.06 -3.09 -5.85
C LEU A 38 -7.73 -4.11 -4.75
N LEU A 39 -8.41 -4.06 -3.60
CA LEU A 39 -8.17 -4.96 -2.46
C LEU A 39 -8.17 -6.46 -2.81
N PRO A 40 -9.10 -7.00 -3.63
CA PRO A 40 -9.13 -8.43 -3.92
C PRO A 40 -7.84 -8.89 -4.61
N ALA A 41 -7.35 -8.11 -5.57
CA ALA A 41 -6.11 -8.41 -6.28
C ALA A 41 -4.90 -8.34 -5.35
N PHE A 42 -4.83 -7.32 -4.49
CA PHE A 42 -3.79 -7.20 -3.47
C PHE A 42 -3.79 -8.37 -2.48
N SER A 43 -4.97 -8.77 -2.01
CA SER A 43 -5.12 -9.89 -1.06
C SER A 43 -4.70 -11.20 -1.71
N GLN A 44 -5.05 -11.42 -2.98
CA GLN A 44 -4.63 -12.58 -3.75
C GLN A 44 -3.12 -12.60 -4.00
N GLY A 45 -2.53 -11.46 -4.38
CA GLY A 45 -1.08 -11.33 -4.57
C GLY A 45 -0.31 -11.60 -3.28
N LEU A 46 -0.77 -11.03 -2.16
CA LEU A 46 -0.19 -11.30 -0.85
C LEU A 46 -0.30 -12.77 -0.46
N GLN A 47 -1.48 -13.39 -0.60
CA GLN A 47 -1.66 -14.81 -0.31
C GLN A 47 -0.72 -15.68 -1.14
N ARG A 48 -0.61 -15.40 -2.46
CA ARG A 48 0.28 -16.12 -3.37
C ARG A 48 1.75 -15.96 -2.99
N ASN A 49 2.16 -14.74 -2.66
CA ASN A 49 3.53 -14.43 -2.26
C ASN A 49 3.88 -15.10 -0.92
N THR A 50 2.96 -15.12 0.05
CA THR A 50 3.18 -15.80 1.34
C THR A 50 3.08 -17.33 1.27
N ALA A 51 2.45 -17.87 0.22
CA ALA A 51 2.38 -19.30 -0.03
C ALA A 51 3.70 -19.86 -0.59
N ASP A 52 4.56 -19.00 -1.14
CA ASP A 52 5.90 -19.33 -1.59
C ASP A 52 6.93 -18.99 -0.49
N PRO A 53 7.72 -19.96 0.03
CA PRO A 53 8.76 -19.68 1.02
C PRO A 53 9.79 -18.63 0.57
N TYR A 54 10.08 -18.56 -0.73
CA TYR A 54 11.00 -17.57 -1.30
C TYR A 54 10.34 -16.19 -1.38
N GLY A 55 9.09 -16.14 -1.82
CA GLY A 55 8.28 -14.92 -1.88
C GLY A 55 8.08 -14.28 -0.50
N LEU A 56 7.79 -15.10 0.51
CA LEU A 56 7.69 -14.67 1.90
C LEU A 56 9.01 -14.05 2.40
N GLY A 57 10.15 -14.69 2.11
CA GLY A 57 11.47 -14.18 2.48
C GLY A 57 11.77 -12.82 1.84
N ALA A 58 11.55 -12.70 0.52
CA ALA A 58 11.73 -11.45 -0.22
C ALA A 58 10.82 -10.33 0.31
N PHE A 59 9.55 -10.65 0.61
CA PHE A 59 8.60 -9.71 1.20
C PHE A 59 9.03 -9.23 2.58
N MET A 60 9.48 -10.13 3.45
CA MET A 60 9.98 -9.76 4.79
C MET A 60 11.22 -8.87 4.69
N THR A 61 12.14 -9.15 3.75
CA THR A 61 13.29 -8.28 3.49
C THR A 61 12.85 -6.90 3.01
N ALA A 62 11.92 -6.82 2.05
CA ALA A 62 11.40 -5.55 1.52
C ALA A 62 10.67 -4.70 2.59
N MET A 63 9.93 -5.37 3.49
CA MET A 63 9.28 -4.74 4.63
C MET A 63 10.28 -4.24 5.68
N ALA A 64 11.39 -4.94 5.88
CA ALA A 64 12.44 -4.56 6.83
C ALA A 64 13.37 -3.47 6.26
N SER A 65 13.60 -3.44 4.95
CA SER A 65 14.54 -2.53 4.29
C SER A 65 13.92 -1.18 3.95
N GLY A 66 12.65 -1.15 3.59
CA GLY A 66 11.94 0.10 3.34
C GLY A 66 11.65 0.76 4.66
N GLN A 67 12.22 1.95 4.89
CA GLN A 67 11.92 2.80 6.05
C GLN A 67 10.47 3.31 5.95
N HIS A 68 9.49 2.41 5.87
CA HIS A 68 8.08 2.68 5.56
C HIS A 68 7.41 3.56 6.61
N ALA A 69 7.99 3.64 7.80
CA ALA A 69 7.65 4.61 8.83
C ALA A 69 7.61 6.04 8.28
N LYS A 70 8.54 6.41 7.38
CA LYS A 70 8.59 7.76 6.78
C LYS A 70 7.36 8.08 5.92
N TYR A 71 6.77 7.06 5.29
CA TYR A 71 5.53 7.19 4.53
C TYR A 71 4.30 7.15 5.42
N PHE A 72 4.40 6.47 6.57
CA PHE A 72 3.36 6.47 7.59
C PHE A 72 3.31 7.80 8.34
N GLU A 73 4.43 8.50 8.54
CA GLU A 73 4.47 9.85 9.11
C GLU A 73 4.00 10.91 8.11
N ASP A 74 4.33 10.74 6.83
CA ASP A 74 4.01 11.67 5.75
C ASP A 74 3.62 10.92 4.46
N ALA A 75 2.31 10.80 4.21
CA ALA A 75 1.80 10.12 3.02
C ALA A 75 2.21 10.82 1.71
N THR A 76 2.52 12.12 1.74
CA THR A 76 2.92 12.84 0.51
C THR A 76 4.23 12.30 -0.04
N ARG A 77 5.11 11.77 0.83
CA ARG A 77 6.36 11.12 0.42
C ARG A 77 6.15 9.85 -0.38
N ALA A 78 5.03 9.15 -0.20
CA ALA A 78 4.70 7.97 -0.99
C ALA A 78 4.49 8.32 -2.47
N PHE A 79 4.10 9.56 -2.78
CA PHE A 79 3.93 10.05 -4.14
C PHE A 79 5.20 10.65 -4.75
N SER A 80 6.30 10.73 -3.99
CA SER A 80 7.60 11.11 -4.55
C SER A 80 8.09 10.03 -5.54
N PRO A 81 8.97 10.37 -6.50
CA PRO A 81 9.54 9.38 -7.42
C PRO A 81 10.17 8.18 -6.68
N GLN A 82 10.83 8.44 -5.56
CA GLN A 82 11.41 7.39 -4.72
C GLN A 82 10.35 6.54 -4.02
N GLY A 83 9.27 7.15 -3.51
CA GLY A 83 8.16 6.41 -2.89
C GLY A 83 7.44 5.50 -3.88
N VAL A 84 7.26 5.97 -5.12
CA VAL A 84 6.67 5.17 -6.20
C VAL A 84 7.60 4.02 -6.60
N ASP A 85 8.90 4.26 -6.71
CA ASP A 85 9.89 3.21 -7.04
C ASP A 85 9.96 2.14 -5.94
N GLU A 86 10.04 2.55 -4.67
CA GLU A 86 10.00 1.65 -3.51
C GLU A 86 8.68 0.85 -3.46
N GLY A 87 7.55 1.51 -3.75
CA GLY A 87 6.23 0.87 -3.83
C GLY A 87 6.14 -0.16 -4.96
N ASN A 88 6.62 0.18 -6.16
CA ASN A 88 6.67 -0.73 -7.31
C ASN A 88 7.55 -1.96 -7.04
N GLY A 89 8.63 -1.81 -6.27
CA GLY A 89 9.44 -2.93 -5.82
C GLY A 89 8.63 -3.94 -5.01
N ILE A 90 7.81 -3.47 -4.06
CA ILE A 90 6.92 -4.34 -3.26
C ILE A 90 5.83 -4.95 -4.16
N LEU A 91 5.24 -4.17 -5.06
CA LEU A 91 4.20 -4.67 -5.97
C LEU A 91 4.72 -5.74 -6.92
N GLY A 92 5.94 -5.60 -7.44
CA GLY A 92 6.59 -6.61 -8.27
C GLY A 92 6.96 -7.90 -7.53
N HIS A 93 6.92 -7.91 -6.19
CA HIS A 93 6.99 -9.14 -5.40
C HIS A 93 5.60 -9.75 -5.14
N LEU A 94 4.53 -8.95 -5.20
CA LEU A 94 3.15 -9.42 -4.96
C LEU A 94 2.47 -9.95 -6.24
N PHE A 95 2.87 -9.48 -7.41
CA PHE A 95 2.33 -9.82 -8.73
C PHE A 95 3.43 -10.29 -9.67
#